data_AF-A0A421GUB0-F1
#
_entry.id   AF-A0A421GUB0-F1
#
_cell.length_a   1.000
_cell.length_b   1.000
_cell.length_c   1.000
_cell.angle_alpha   90.00
_cell.angle_beta   90.00
_cell.angle_gamma   90.00
#
_symmetry.space_group_name_H-M   'P 1'
#
loop_
_entity.id
_entity.type
_entity.pdbx_description
1 polymer ?
#
loop_
_entity_poly.entity_id
_entity_poly.type
_entity_poly.pdbx_seq_one_letter_code
_entity_poly.pdbx_strand_id
1 'polypeptide(L)'
;MISLIQAQLELCEAEAATLCTCGAKDFMQHRKQQQRARGTTSEAKQAANDSTTDTPKLHRSLWRKLLGMGPNELSTETLAALQAHLLSRHEEEEEETVSEDFRLSQFWYDETTGRALAQEAIDHSSSELKIAFVSTPAAYRDFLKIQKEEQDADKRAIMGDNVYIFEYDRRFGEKYGDRFAFYDYNSPTDLPDKFHHFFDYVLMEPPHLSPDCLAKFSDTMRWLVKDVEKVPGKKDRVVNPSTFINSQLLCKEMKADLGFTPTGFKPTFASKLSNHLLTYTNYESRRFGPSQEPDDED
;
A
#
# COMPACT_ATOMS: atom_id res chain seq x y z
N MET A 1 23.57 -38.80 33.91
CA MET A 1 22.82 -37.51 34.06
C MET A 1 23.72 -36.26 34.16
N ILE A 2 25.05 -36.36 33.97
CA ILE A 2 25.93 -35.19 33.85
C ILE A 2 26.39 -34.95 32.40
N SER A 3 26.43 -35.99 31.55
CA SER A 3 26.84 -35.83 30.14
C SER A 3 25.75 -35.33 29.18
N LEU A 4 24.48 -35.24 29.61
CA LEU A 4 23.42 -34.65 28.77
C LEU A 4 23.30 -33.13 28.95
N ILE A 5 23.74 -32.59 30.11
CA ILE A 5 23.66 -31.16 30.40
C ILE A 5 24.85 -30.41 29.76
N GLN A 6 26.04 -31.03 29.69
CA GLN A 6 27.20 -30.44 29.00
C GLN A 6 27.00 -30.34 27.48
N ALA A 7 26.35 -31.33 26.86
CA ALA A 7 26.05 -31.28 25.42
C ALA A 7 25.03 -30.17 25.05
N GLN A 8 24.20 -29.76 26.00
CA GLN A 8 23.17 -28.74 25.78
C GLN A 8 23.67 -27.31 26.06
N LEU A 9 24.75 -27.16 26.83
CA LEU A 9 25.45 -25.88 27.04
C LEU A 9 26.40 -25.55 25.88
N GLU A 10 27.09 -26.54 25.29
CA GLU A 10 27.98 -26.31 24.14
C GLU A 10 27.23 -26.00 22.83
N LEU A 11 25.98 -26.44 22.69
CA LEU A 11 25.12 -26.07 21.55
C LEU A 11 24.54 -24.65 21.67
N CYS A 12 24.43 -24.08 22.87
CA CYS A 12 23.98 -22.69 23.06
C CYS A 12 25.10 -21.66 22.86
N GLU A 13 26.37 -22.03 23.06
CA GLU A 13 27.49 -21.09 22.88
C GLU A 13 27.98 -20.99 21.42
N ALA A 14 27.59 -21.92 20.54
CA ALA A 14 27.95 -21.89 19.12
C ALA A 14 27.09 -20.93 18.25
N GLU A 15 25.94 -20.43 18.76
CA GLU A 15 25.05 -19.52 18.02
C GLU A 15 25.31 -18.02 18.26
N ALA A 16 26.36 -17.64 19.00
CA ALA A 16 26.58 -16.25 19.41
C ALA A 16 27.65 -15.47 18.62
N ALA A 17 28.17 -15.99 17.50
CA ALA A 17 29.26 -15.33 16.76
C ALA A 17 29.08 -15.32 15.24
N THR A 18 27.93 -14.85 14.75
CA THR A 18 27.86 -14.30 13.39
C THR A 18 27.94 -12.78 13.48
N LEU A 19 29.06 -12.21 13.03
CA LEU A 19 29.25 -10.76 12.93
C LEU A 19 28.23 -10.21 11.91
N CYS A 20 27.12 -9.63 12.38
CA CYS A 20 26.23 -8.87 11.51
C CYS A 20 26.96 -7.59 11.05
N THR A 21 27.21 -7.48 9.75
CA THR A 21 27.73 -6.25 9.10
C THR A 21 26.62 -5.22 8.84
N CYS A 22 25.41 -5.47 9.35
CA CYS A 22 24.19 -4.70 9.11
C CYS A 22 23.99 -3.47 10.02
N GLY A 23 24.95 -3.13 10.90
CA GLY A 23 24.82 -1.98 11.81
C GLY A 23 23.82 -2.15 12.98
N ALA A 24 23.29 -3.36 13.22
CA ALA A 24 22.28 -3.60 14.27
C ALA A 24 22.75 -3.31 15.71
N LYS A 25 24.07 -3.37 15.98
CA LYS A 25 24.63 -3.00 17.30
C LYS A 25 24.61 -1.49 17.54
N ASP A 26 24.76 -0.68 16.49
CA ASP A 26 24.72 0.79 16.57
C ASP A 26 23.29 1.30 16.78
N PHE A 27 22.30 0.60 16.22
CA PHE A 27 20.87 0.88 16.41
C PHE A 27 20.43 0.69 17.88
N MET A 28 20.91 -0.37 18.54
CA MET A 28 20.59 -0.64 19.95
C MET A 28 21.21 0.38 20.91
N GLN A 29 22.39 0.93 20.59
CA GLN A 29 23.01 2.01 21.34
C GLN A 29 22.29 3.36 21.14
N HIS A 30 21.88 3.68 19.91
CA HIS A 30 21.10 4.90 19.63
C HIS A 30 19.73 4.90 20.32
N ARG A 31 19.06 3.74 20.39
CA ARG A 31 17.78 3.59 21.10
C ARG A 31 17.92 3.81 22.62
N LYS A 32 19.03 3.38 23.23
CA LYS A 32 19.34 3.64 24.65
C LYS A 32 19.68 5.12 24.92
N GLN A 33 20.33 5.81 24.00
CA GLN A 33 20.59 7.26 24.12
C GLN A 33 19.32 8.10 23.94
N GLN A 34 18.43 7.76 23.01
CA GLN A 34 17.14 8.45 22.83
C GLN A 34 16.18 8.25 24.01
N GLN A 35 16.18 7.08 24.66
CA GLN A 35 15.40 6.86 25.88
C GLN A 35 15.92 7.68 27.08
N ARG A 36 17.24 7.89 27.19
CA ARG A 36 17.82 8.79 28.22
C ARG A 36 17.51 10.27 27.96
N ALA A 37 17.47 10.72 26.70
CA ALA A 37 17.12 12.09 26.33
C ALA A 37 15.61 12.42 26.53
N ARG A 38 14.73 11.42 26.46
CA ARG A 38 13.31 11.58 26.77
C ARG A 38 13.03 11.69 28.28
N GLY A 39 13.89 11.13 29.14
CA GLY A 39 13.79 11.30 30.59
C GLY A 39 14.14 12.71 31.06
N THR A 40 15.17 13.33 30.50
CA THR A 40 15.64 14.67 30.90
C THR A 40 14.71 15.81 30.46
N THR A 41 13.90 15.60 29.42
CA THR A 41 12.91 16.59 28.95
C THR A 41 11.61 16.58 29.76
N SER A 42 11.35 15.52 30.54
CA SER A 42 10.22 15.45 31.48
C SER A 42 10.48 16.27 32.75
N GLU A 43 11.69 16.23 33.29
CA GLU A 43 12.07 16.99 34.50
C GLU A 43 12.11 18.51 34.25
N ALA A 44 12.53 18.94 33.05
CA ALA A 44 12.52 20.34 32.64
C ALA A 44 11.10 20.92 32.47
N LYS A 45 10.11 20.08 32.11
CA LYS A 45 8.70 20.50 31.99
C LYS A 45 8.00 20.61 33.35
N GLN A 46 8.47 19.89 34.37
CA GLN A 46 7.87 19.92 35.70
C GLN A 46 8.38 21.09 36.55
N ALA A 47 9.61 21.57 36.32
CA ALA A 47 10.15 22.78 36.95
C ALA A 47 9.54 24.10 36.44
N ALA A 48 8.92 24.11 35.25
CA ALA A 48 8.26 25.29 34.69
C ALA A 48 6.84 25.54 35.25
N ASN A 49 6.32 24.61 36.06
CA ASN A 49 4.93 24.63 36.55
C ASN A 49 4.82 24.82 38.08
N ASP A 50 5.94 25.14 38.76
CA ASP A 50 5.94 25.35 40.20
C ASP A 50 5.49 26.79 40.54
N SER A 51 4.30 26.90 41.13
CA SER A 51 3.57 28.16 41.30
C SER A 51 3.84 28.83 42.65
N THR A 52 5.11 28.96 43.05
CA THR A 52 5.47 29.65 44.30
C THR A 52 6.69 30.54 44.10
N THR A 53 6.49 31.76 43.62
CA THR A 53 7.33 32.92 44.02
C THR A 53 6.58 34.21 43.71
N ASP A 54 6.26 34.94 44.77
CA ASP A 54 5.71 36.30 44.75
C ASP A 54 6.70 37.25 44.06
N THR A 55 6.31 37.82 42.92
CA THR A 55 7.04 38.94 42.31
C THR A 55 6.07 40.05 41.89
N PRO A 56 6.47 41.34 41.98
CA PRO A 56 5.53 42.45 41.93
C PRO A 56 4.94 42.62 40.53
N LYS A 57 3.62 42.52 40.42
CA LYS A 57 2.82 42.72 39.20
C LYS A 57 2.77 44.19 38.79
N LEU A 58 3.88 44.81 38.42
CA LEU A 58 3.87 46.23 38.02
C LEU A 58 5.01 46.58 37.05
N HIS A 59 5.10 45.92 35.88
CA HIS A 59 5.83 46.52 34.74
C HIS A 59 5.59 45.91 33.35
N ARG A 60 4.62 45.02 33.14
CA ARG A 60 4.51 44.32 31.84
C ARG A 60 3.87 45.17 30.73
N SER A 61 3.08 46.19 31.11
CA SER A 61 2.40 47.08 30.16
C SER A 61 3.26 48.27 29.72
N LEU A 62 4.15 48.77 30.58
CA LEU A 62 5.05 49.88 30.26
C LEU A 62 6.11 49.47 29.22
N TRP A 63 6.70 48.27 29.34
CA TRP A 63 7.71 47.79 28.39
C TRP A 63 7.14 47.58 26.97
N ARG A 64 5.88 47.13 26.83
CA ARG A 64 5.23 46.98 25.52
C ARG A 64 5.00 48.33 24.83
N LYS A 65 4.67 49.36 25.61
CA LYS A 65 4.40 50.70 25.10
C LYS A 65 5.68 51.45 24.70
N LEU A 66 6.79 51.21 25.41
CA LEU A 66 8.10 51.81 25.14
C LEU A 66 8.86 51.15 23.97
N LEU A 67 8.62 49.87 23.69
CA LEU A 67 9.28 49.14 22.60
C LEU A 67 8.51 49.16 21.27
N GLY A 68 7.35 49.82 21.19
CA GLY A 68 6.51 49.84 19.97
C GLY A 68 5.98 48.46 19.56
N MET A 69 6.11 47.45 20.42
CA MET A 69 5.66 46.09 20.16
C MET A 69 4.19 45.97 20.55
N GLY A 70 3.31 46.27 19.60
CA GLY A 70 1.92 45.83 19.62
C GLY A 70 1.83 44.30 19.74
N PRO A 71 0.64 43.73 19.99
CA PRO A 71 0.48 42.28 19.96
C PRO A 71 1.10 41.75 18.66
N ASN A 72 1.96 40.73 18.76
CA ASN A 72 2.58 40.05 17.62
C ASN A 72 1.47 39.30 16.84
N GLU A 73 0.58 40.05 16.22
CA GLU A 73 -0.39 39.53 15.28
C GLU A 73 0.30 39.55 13.91
N LEU A 74 0.50 38.35 13.36
CA LEU A 74 0.99 38.18 12.00
C LEU A 74 0.08 39.00 11.06
N SER A 75 0.66 39.66 10.05
CA SER A 75 -0.15 40.32 9.04
C SER A 75 -1.08 39.30 8.38
N THR A 76 -2.22 39.76 7.88
CA THR A 76 -3.17 38.92 7.15
C THR A 76 -2.51 38.16 6.00
N GLU A 77 -1.55 38.80 5.33
CA GLU A 77 -0.77 38.19 4.25
C GLU A 77 0.16 37.08 4.76
N THR A 78 0.87 37.29 5.88
CA THR A 78 1.73 36.25 6.46
C THR A 78 0.92 35.08 7.00
N LEU A 79 -0.27 35.33 7.59
CA LEU A 79 -1.18 34.27 8.01
C LEU A 79 -1.67 33.43 6.83
N ALA A 80 -2.08 34.07 5.73
CA ALA A 80 -2.52 33.37 4.53
C ALA A 80 -1.39 32.53 3.90
N ALA A 81 -0.18 33.09 3.82
CA ALA A 81 1.00 32.37 3.32
C ALA A 81 1.36 31.18 4.22
N LEU A 82 1.27 31.33 5.55
CA LEU A 82 1.53 30.25 6.49
C LEU A 82 0.47 29.14 6.38
N GLN A 83 -0.81 29.50 6.24
CA GLN A 83 -1.89 28.54 6.00
C GLN A 83 -1.69 27.78 4.70
N ALA A 84 -1.37 28.47 3.60
CA ALA A 84 -1.07 27.83 2.33
C ALA A 84 0.14 26.88 2.41
N HIS A 85 1.19 27.28 3.13
CA HIS A 85 2.37 26.43 3.34
C HIS A 85 2.07 25.21 4.22
N LEU A 86 1.27 25.37 5.28
CA LEU A 86 0.87 24.25 6.14
C LEU A 86 -0.04 23.28 5.37
N LEU A 87 -0.95 23.77 4.53
CA LEU A 87 -1.76 22.95 3.64
C LEU A 87 -0.88 22.19 2.63
N SER A 88 0.06 22.86 1.98
CA SER A 88 0.98 22.18 1.06
C SER A 88 1.85 21.15 1.76
N ARG A 89 2.32 21.42 3.00
CA ARG A 89 3.05 20.42 3.80
C ARG A 89 2.17 19.23 4.18
N HIS A 90 0.91 19.47 4.53
CA HIS A 90 -0.02 18.41 4.86
C HIS A 90 -0.35 17.56 3.63
N GLU A 91 -0.48 18.18 2.46
CA GLU A 91 -0.62 17.49 1.18
C GLU A 91 0.64 16.67 0.84
N GLU A 92 1.84 17.22 1.02
CA GLU A 92 3.13 16.52 0.83
C GLU A 92 3.31 15.35 1.81
N GLU A 93 2.89 15.51 3.07
CA GLU A 93 2.92 14.46 4.11
C GLU A 93 1.87 13.37 3.84
N GLU A 94 0.67 13.71 3.36
CA GLU A 94 -0.33 12.74 2.86
C GLU A 94 0.16 12.00 1.60
N GLU A 95 0.95 12.71 0.78
CA GLU A 95 1.58 12.14 -0.41
C GLU A 95 2.79 11.26 -0.08
N GLU A 96 3.23 11.15 1.18
CA GLU A 96 4.37 10.32 1.59
C GLU A 96 4.12 8.88 1.12
N THR A 97 4.77 8.53 0.02
CA THR A 97 4.58 7.25 -0.66
C THR A 97 5.21 6.18 0.22
N VAL A 98 4.43 5.16 0.57
CA VAL A 98 4.97 3.95 1.19
C VAL A 98 6.15 3.48 0.32
N SER A 99 7.34 3.33 0.89
CA SER A 99 8.51 2.91 0.12
C SER A 99 8.40 1.43 -0.27
N GLU A 100 9.02 1.05 -1.40
CA GLU A 100 9.13 -0.36 -1.80
C GLU A 100 9.75 -1.19 -0.67
N ASP A 101 9.16 -2.35 -0.36
CA ASP A 101 9.80 -3.40 0.43
C ASP A 101 10.06 -4.62 -0.46
N PHE A 102 11.31 -4.76 -0.91
CA PHE A 102 11.72 -5.87 -1.77
C PHE A 102 11.51 -7.25 -1.13
N ARG A 103 11.42 -7.34 0.20
CA ARG A 103 11.12 -8.61 0.90
C ARG A 103 9.66 -9.04 0.71
N LEU A 104 8.79 -8.09 0.39
CA LEU A 104 7.38 -8.30 0.08
C LEU A 104 7.14 -8.38 -1.44
N SER A 105 8.20 -8.37 -2.26
CA SER A 105 8.10 -8.33 -3.73
C SER A 105 7.33 -7.10 -4.25
N GLN A 106 7.46 -5.96 -3.58
CA GLN A 106 6.77 -4.73 -3.96
C GLN A 106 7.62 -3.91 -4.94
N PHE A 107 7.03 -3.59 -6.09
CA PHE A 107 7.64 -2.74 -7.11
C PHE A 107 6.63 -1.70 -7.59
N TRP A 108 7.07 -0.46 -7.78
CA TRP A 108 6.22 0.58 -8.34
C TRP A 108 6.22 0.53 -9.86
N TYR A 109 5.02 0.47 -10.45
CA TYR A 109 4.86 0.74 -11.87
C TYR A 109 5.36 2.13 -12.24
N ASP A 110 5.81 2.28 -13.48
CA ASP A 110 5.93 3.61 -14.07
C ASP A 110 4.54 4.25 -14.26
N GLU A 111 4.54 5.56 -14.53
CA GLU A 111 3.31 6.34 -14.64
C GLU A 111 2.38 5.81 -15.74
N THR A 112 2.95 5.46 -16.90
CA THR A 112 2.19 4.92 -18.03
C THR A 112 1.46 3.64 -17.64
N THR A 113 2.16 2.72 -16.96
CA THR A 113 1.63 1.43 -16.57
C THR A 113 0.56 1.56 -15.49
N GLY A 114 0.89 2.26 -14.40
CA GLY A 114 -0.04 2.44 -13.29
C GLY A 114 -1.32 3.13 -13.74
N ARG A 115 -1.21 4.17 -14.58
CA ARG A 115 -2.38 4.87 -15.12
C ARG A 115 -3.20 4.01 -16.08
N ALA A 116 -2.57 3.23 -16.96
CA ALA A 116 -3.29 2.34 -17.87
C ALA A 116 -4.09 1.27 -17.13
N LEU A 117 -3.50 0.63 -16.11
CA LEU A 117 -4.16 -0.37 -15.29
C LEU A 117 -5.32 0.22 -14.47
N ALA A 118 -5.12 1.40 -13.86
CA ALA A 118 -6.15 2.07 -13.10
C ALA A 118 -7.32 2.53 -13.98
N GLN A 119 -7.03 3.09 -15.16
CA GLN A 119 -8.06 3.52 -16.10
C GLN A 119 -8.83 2.32 -16.67
N GLU A 120 -8.15 1.21 -16.95
CA GLU A 120 -8.82 -0.03 -17.35
C GLU A 120 -9.84 -0.49 -16.31
N ALA A 121 -9.44 -0.50 -15.03
CA ALA A 121 -10.32 -0.88 -13.93
C ALA A 121 -11.55 0.03 -13.83
N ILE A 122 -11.38 1.34 -14.04
CA ILE A 122 -12.48 2.31 -14.05
C ILE A 122 -13.42 2.04 -15.23
N ASP A 123 -12.87 1.90 -16.44
CA ASP A 123 -13.64 1.77 -17.68
C ASP A 123 -14.45 0.47 -17.77
N HIS A 124 -13.96 -0.59 -17.13
CA HIS A 124 -14.58 -1.92 -17.14
C HIS A 124 -15.36 -2.28 -15.86
N SER A 125 -15.38 -1.40 -14.86
CA SER A 125 -16.25 -1.57 -13.70
C SER A 125 -17.66 -1.01 -13.95
N SER A 126 -18.58 -1.28 -13.04
CA SER A 126 -19.93 -0.70 -13.10
C SER A 126 -19.92 0.79 -12.76
N SER A 127 -21.06 1.46 -12.90
CA SER A 127 -21.22 2.85 -12.44
C SER A 127 -21.01 3.04 -10.93
N GLU A 128 -21.06 1.96 -10.14
CA GLU A 128 -20.79 1.99 -8.69
C GLU A 128 -19.29 1.79 -8.37
N LEU A 129 -18.46 1.51 -9.38
CA LEU A 129 -17.01 1.38 -9.28
C LEU A 129 -16.55 0.41 -8.17
N LYS A 130 -17.18 -0.77 -8.11
CA LYS A 130 -16.80 -1.85 -7.19
C LYS A 130 -15.53 -2.51 -7.70
N ILE A 131 -14.38 -1.96 -7.33
CA ILE A 131 -13.05 -2.37 -7.81
C ILE A 131 -12.20 -2.89 -6.66
N ALA A 132 -11.61 -4.07 -6.82
CA ALA A 132 -10.59 -4.60 -5.92
C ALA A 132 -9.22 -4.54 -6.58
N PHE A 133 -8.28 -3.84 -5.93
CA PHE A 133 -6.85 -3.94 -6.21
C PHE A 133 -6.26 -4.94 -5.22
N VAL A 134 -5.73 -6.08 -5.68
CA VAL A 134 -5.21 -7.14 -4.80
C VAL A 134 -3.73 -7.32 -5.04
N SER A 135 -2.93 -6.99 -4.03
CA SER A 135 -1.47 -6.94 -4.12
C SER A 135 -0.95 -6.01 -5.23
N THR A 136 -1.72 -4.98 -5.58
CA THR A 136 -1.39 -4.01 -6.64
C THR A 136 -1.44 -2.56 -6.15
N PRO A 137 -0.62 -2.19 -5.15
CA PRO A 137 -0.67 -0.87 -4.53
C PRO A 137 -0.25 0.22 -5.52
N ALA A 138 0.58 -0.12 -6.52
CA ALA A 138 1.01 0.80 -7.57
C ALA A 138 -0.15 1.27 -8.45
N ALA A 139 -0.99 0.34 -8.92
CA ALA A 139 -2.19 0.69 -9.68
C ALA A 139 -3.21 1.45 -8.80
N TYR A 140 -3.36 1.06 -7.54
CA TYR A 140 -4.25 1.78 -6.60
C TYR A 140 -3.82 3.23 -6.36
N ARG A 141 -2.51 3.48 -6.25
CA ARG A 141 -1.96 4.85 -6.18
C ARG A 141 -2.34 5.66 -7.40
N ASP A 142 -2.18 5.12 -8.60
CA ASP A 142 -2.52 5.85 -9.83
C ASP A 142 -4.04 6.00 -10.03
N PHE A 143 -4.85 5.08 -9.51
CA PHE A 143 -6.30 5.27 -9.38
C PHE A 143 -6.65 6.51 -8.53
N LEU A 144 -6.01 6.69 -7.37
CA LEU A 144 -6.24 7.86 -6.51
C LEU A 144 -5.83 9.18 -7.20
N LYS A 145 -4.79 9.16 -8.04
CA LYS A 145 -4.43 10.32 -8.87
C LYS A 145 -5.51 10.64 -9.89
N ILE A 146 -6.02 9.63 -10.61
CA ILE A 146 -7.13 9.80 -11.55
C ILE A 146 -8.35 10.40 -10.82
N GLN A 147 -8.68 9.88 -9.63
CA GLN A 147 -9.77 10.43 -8.82
C GLN A 147 -9.53 11.91 -8.46
N LYS A 148 -8.32 12.31 -8.06
CA LYS A 148 -7.99 13.71 -7.72
C LYS A 148 -8.13 14.64 -8.94
N GLU A 149 -7.77 14.14 -10.12
CA GLU A 149 -7.83 14.85 -11.40
C GLU A 149 -9.26 14.97 -11.99
N GLU A 150 -10.21 14.17 -11.51
CA GLU A 150 -11.60 14.21 -11.98
C GLU A 150 -12.23 15.58 -11.70
N GLN A 151 -12.74 16.20 -12.76
CA GLN A 151 -13.30 17.56 -12.75
C GLN A 151 -14.76 17.57 -12.33
N ASP A 152 -15.48 16.49 -12.62
CA ASP A 152 -16.86 16.29 -12.21
C ASP A 152 -16.90 15.90 -10.72
N ALA A 153 -17.35 16.82 -9.88
CA ALA A 153 -17.35 16.65 -8.43
C ALA A 153 -18.24 15.48 -7.97
N ASP A 154 -19.35 15.22 -8.67
CA ASP A 154 -20.26 14.14 -8.34
C ASP A 154 -19.62 12.79 -8.70
N LYS A 155 -18.97 12.70 -9.87
CA LYS A 155 -18.20 11.51 -10.24
C LYS A 155 -17.03 11.26 -9.29
N ARG A 156 -16.28 12.29 -8.95
CA ARG A 156 -15.14 12.16 -8.03
C ARG A 156 -15.56 11.63 -6.65
N ALA A 157 -16.71 12.07 -6.15
CA ALA A 157 -17.25 11.61 -4.87
C ALA A 157 -17.58 10.11 -4.91
N ILE A 158 -18.23 9.62 -5.97
CA ILE A 158 -18.60 8.20 -6.08
C ILE A 158 -17.41 7.28 -6.38
N MET A 159 -16.35 7.78 -7.04
CA MET A 159 -15.18 6.97 -7.41
C MET A 159 -14.53 6.29 -6.21
N GLY A 160 -14.57 6.89 -5.03
CA GLY A 160 -13.92 6.32 -3.86
C GLY A 160 -14.72 5.23 -3.16
N ASP A 161 -16.05 5.19 -3.32
CA ASP A 161 -16.94 4.55 -2.35
C ASP A 161 -16.86 3.03 -2.29
N ASN A 162 -16.52 2.39 -3.40
CA ASN A 162 -16.45 0.93 -3.47
C ASN A 162 -15.12 0.41 -4.01
N VAL A 163 -14.05 1.21 -3.90
CA VAL A 163 -12.71 0.84 -4.34
C VAL A 163 -11.85 0.48 -3.14
N TYR A 164 -11.25 -0.70 -3.16
CA TYR A 164 -10.51 -1.25 -2.03
C TYR A 164 -9.15 -1.81 -2.46
N ILE A 165 -8.17 -1.70 -1.57
CA ILE A 165 -6.84 -2.30 -1.69
C ILE A 165 -6.71 -3.46 -0.70
N PHE A 166 -6.43 -4.64 -1.22
CA PHE A 166 -6.16 -5.87 -0.46
C PHE A 166 -4.65 -6.09 -0.44
N GLU A 167 -4.04 -5.91 0.72
CA GLU A 167 -2.58 -5.88 0.85
C GLU A 167 -2.09 -6.56 2.13
N TYR A 168 -0.92 -7.19 2.04
CA TYR A 168 -0.25 -7.81 3.19
C TYR A 168 0.49 -6.75 4.01
N ASP A 169 1.01 -5.72 3.35
CA ASP A 169 1.75 -4.66 4.03
C ASP A 169 0.82 -3.71 4.81
N ARG A 170 0.89 -3.81 6.14
CA ARG A 170 0.03 -3.05 7.06
C ARG A 170 0.28 -1.54 7.01
N ARG A 171 1.39 -1.07 6.42
CA ARG A 171 1.64 0.37 6.20
C ARG A 171 0.54 1.00 5.34
N PHE A 172 -0.02 0.24 4.39
CA PHE A 172 -1.15 0.70 3.59
C PHE A 172 -2.45 0.84 4.40
N GLY A 173 -2.61 0.08 5.49
CA GLY A 173 -3.74 0.23 6.40
C GLY A 173 -3.71 1.55 7.17
N GLU A 174 -2.52 1.97 7.63
CA GLU A 174 -2.33 3.29 8.26
C GLU A 174 -2.62 4.42 7.27
N LYS A 175 -2.26 4.23 5.99
CA LYS A 175 -2.45 5.23 4.94
C LYS A 175 -3.89 5.34 4.41
N TYR A 176 -4.57 4.21 4.19
CA TYR A 176 -5.85 4.17 3.47
C TYR A 176 -7.07 3.87 4.33
N GLY A 177 -6.89 3.58 5.63
CA GLY A 177 -7.96 3.39 6.59
C GLY A 177 -9.00 2.37 6.11
N ASP A 178 -10.26 2.78 6.03
CA ASP A 178 -11.40 1.90 5.69
C ASP A 178 -11.36 1.35 4.25
N ARG A 179 -10.50 1.88 3.38
CA ARG A 179 -10.28 1.38 2.01
C ARG A 179 -9.29 0.21 1.96
N PHE A 180 -8.58 -0.06 3.05
CA PHE A 180 -7.63 -1.16 3.16
C PHE A 180 -8.28 -2.42 3.74
N ALA A 181 -7.99 -3.55 3.11
CA ALA A 181 -8.24 -4.88 3.65
C ALA A 181 -6.91 -5.61 3.81
N PHE A 182 -6.61 -6.07 5.02
CA PHE A 182 -5.45 -6.94 5.22
C PHE A 182 -5.68 -8.26 4.47
N TYR A 183 -4.73 -8.67 3.65
CA TYR A 183 -4.82 -9.87 2.84
C TYR A 183 -3.52 -10.67 2.93
N ASP A 184 -3.65 -11.95 3.29
CA ASP A 184 -2.57 -12.93 3.26
C ASP A 184 -2.97 -14.05 2.30
N TYR A 185 -2.26 -14.19 1.19
CA TYR A 185 -2.56 -15.19 0.17
C TYR A 185 -2.42 -16.64 0.68
N ASN A 186 -1.78 -16.87 1.83
CA ASN A 186 -1.75 -18.18 2.47
C ASN A 186 -3.14 -18.60 3.00
N SER A 187 -4.02 -17.63 3.23
CA SER A 187 -5.43 -17.83 3.61
C SER A 187 -6.33 -17.07 2.61
N PRO A 188 -6.39 -17.52 1.34
CA PRO A 188 -6.88 -16.72 0.21
C PRO A 188 -8.34 -16.23 0.35
N THR A 189 -9.17 -16.97 1.08
CA THR A 189 -10.59 -16.64 1.31
C THR A 189 -10.91 -16.25 2.76
N ASP A 190 -9.89 -16.02 3.59
CA ASP A 190 -10.05 -15.45 4.93
C ASP A 190 -10.16 -13.92 4.84
N LEU A 191 -11.29 -13.46 4.30
CA LEU A 191 -11.57 -12.07 3.98
C LEU A 191 -12.90 -11.64 4.61
N PRO A 192 -13.11 -10.34 4.90
CA PRO A 192 -14.37 -9.86 5.43
C PRO A 192 -15.55 -10.21 4.52
N ASP A 193 -16.59 -10.88 5.07
CA ASP A 193 -17.75 -11.39 4.32
C ASP A 193 -18.43 -10.37 3.40
N LYS A 194 -18.36 -9.07 3.72
CA LYS A 194 -18.90 -7.99 2.87
C LYS A 194 -18.32 -7.97 1.45
N PHE A 195 -17.18 -8.62 1.24
CA PHE A 195 -16.45 -8.66 -0.03
C PHE A 195 -16.73 -9.94 -0.83
N HIS A 196 -17.44 -10.92 -0.27
CA HIS A 196 -17.78 -12.15 -0.98
C HIS A 196 -18.73 -11.85 -2.14
N HIS A 197 -18.30 -12.13 -3.37
CA HIS A 197 -19.03 -11.81 -4.59
C HIS A 197 -19.50 -10.33 -4.66
N PHE A 198 -18.61 -9.40 -4.34
CA PHE A 198 -18.93 -7.97 -4.30
C PHE A 198 -18.44 -7.20 -5.54
N PHE A 199 -17.30 -7.57 -6.11
CA PHE A 199 -16.57 -6.71 -7.04
C PHE A 199 -16.96 -6.92 -8.50
N ASP A 200 -17.21 -5.82 -9.20
CA ASP A 200 -17.48 -5.83 -10.65
C ASP A 200 -16.19 -5.81 -11.48
N TYR A 201 -15.03 -5.48 -10.87
CA TYR A 201 -13.71 -5.59 -11.47
C TYR A 201 -12.67 -5.95 -10.42
N VAL A 202 -11.75 -6.86 -10.75
CA VAL A 202 -10.66 -7.26 -9.86
C VAL A 202 -9.34 -7.24 -10.64
N LEU A 203 -8.35 -6.54 -10.07
CA LEU A 203 -6.99 -6.45 -10.57
C LEU A 203 -6.03 -7.10 -9.58
N MET A 204 -5.19 -8.04 -10.03
CA MET A 204 -4.27 -8.76 -9.16
C MET A 204 -2.85 -8.85 -9.71
N GLU A 205 -1.85 -8.75 -8.84
CA GLU A 205 -0.44 -9.10 -9.10
C GLU A 205 0.10 -9.90 -7.91
N PRO A 206 0.30 -11.22 -8.03
CA PRO A 206 0.84 -12.02 -6.93
C PRO A 206 2.33 -11.74 -6.68
N PRO A 207 2.79 -11.81 -5.42
CA PRO A 207 4.20 -11.55 -5.07
C PRO A 207 5.16 -12.64 -5.57
N HIS A 208 4.66 -13.83 -5.92
CA HIS A 208 5.45 -14.97 -6.34
C HIS A 208 4.95 -15.55 -7.66
N LEU A 209 5.89 -15.82 -8.57
CA LEU A 209 5.63 -16.34 -9.91
C LEU A 209 5.66 -17.89 -9.90
N SER A 210 4.77 -18.50 -9.12
CA SER A 210 4.66 -19.96 -8.98
C SER A 210 3.23 -20.46 -9.20
N PRO A 211 3.04 -21.72 -9.65
CA PRO A 211 1.70 -22.29 -9.82
C PRO A 211 0.88 -22.32 -8.52
N ASP A 212 1.50 -22.56 -7.36
CA ASP A 212 0.83 -22.54 -6.06
C ASP A 212 0.30 -21.13 -5.71
N CYS A 213 1.11 -20.10 -5.93
CA CYS A 213 0.70 -18.72 -5.70
C CYS A 213 -0.43 -18.30 -6.66
N LEU A 214 -0.32 -18.67 -7.94
CA LEU A 214 -1.37 -18.46 -8.95
C LEU A 214 -2.67 -19.13 -8.51
N ALA A 215 -2.63 -20.39 -8.07
CA ALA A 215 -3.82 -21.12 -7.64
C ALA A 215 -4.53 -20.44 -6.45
N LYS A 216 -3.77 -19.99 -5.45
CA LYS A 216 -4.30 -19.26 -4.29
C LYS A 216 -4.95 -17.93 -4.67
N PHE A 217 -4.27 -17.12 -5.49
CA PHE A 217 -4.85 -15.86 -5.99
C PHE A 217 -6.07 -16.09 -6.88
N SER A 218 -6.09 -17.19 -7.63
CA SER A 218 -7.26 -17.55 -8.43
C SER A 218 -8.46 -17.94 -7.55
N ASP A 219 -8.22 -18.59 -6.41
CA ASP A 219 -9.27 -18.85 -5.41
C ASP A 219 -9.77 -17.54 -4.77
N THR A 220 -8.87 -16.61 -4.44
CA THR A 220 -9.22 -15.24 -4.00
C THR A 220 -10.07 -14.51 -5.04
N MET A 221 -9.71 -14.58 -6.32
CA MET A 221 -10.44 -13.92 -7.40
C MET A 221 -11.87 -14.45 -7.52
N ARG A 222 -12.05 -15.78 -7.56
CA ARG A 222 -13.39 -16.39 -7.58
C ARG A 222 -14.26 -15.99 -6.39
N TRP A 223 -13.63 -15.78 -5.23
CA TRP A 223 -14.32 -15.38 -4.01
C TRP A 223 -14.75 -13.89 -4.03
N LEU A 224 -13.93 -13.02 -4.63
CA LEU A 224 -14.17 -11.57 -4.69
C LEU A 224 -15.12 -11.14 -5.81
N VAL A 225 -14.96 -11.71 -7.01
CA VAL A 225 -15.73 -11.29 -8.21
C VAL A 225 -17.21 -11.59 -8.02
N LYS A 226 -18.06 -10.65 -8.43
CA LYS A 226 -19.50 -10.70 -8.20
C LYS A 226 -20.21 -11.89 -8.85
N ASP A 227 -19.88 -12.16 -10.10
CA ASP A 227 -20.51 -13.16 -10.93
C ASP A 227 -19.50 -14.24 -11.30
N VAL A 228 -19.80 -15.46 -10.85
CA VAL A 228 -19.08 -16.68 -11.25
C VAL A 228 -20.05 -17.68 -11.86
N GLU A 229 -19.60 -18.40 -12.88
CA GLU A 229 -20.38 -19.48 -13.49
C GLU A 229 -19.93 -20.82 -12.92
N LYS A 230 -20.88 -21.60 -12.39
CA LYS A 230 -20.63 -22.98 -11.96
C LYS A 230 -20.35 -23.86 -13.16
N VAL A 231 -19.16 -24.47 -13.21
CA VAL A 231 -18.78 -25.41 -14.27
C VAL A 231 -18.71 -26.84 -13.71
N PRO A 232 -19.53 -27.79 -14.21
CA PRO A 232 -19.52 -29.16 -13.72
C PRO A 232 -18.13 -29.81 -13.77
N GLY A 233 -17.66 -30.31 -12.62
CA GLY A 233 -16.38 -31.01 -12.51
C GLY A 233 -15.14 -30.11 -12.65
N LYS A 234 -15.30 -28.77 -12.62
CA LYS A 234 -14.22 -27.78 -12.65
C LYS A 234 -14.44 -26.72 -11.57
N LYS A 235 -13.43 -25.87 -11.37
CA LYS A 235 -13.60 -24.65 -10.58
C LYS A 235 -14.54 -23.68 -11.30
N ASP A 236 -15.16 -22.79 -10.54
CA ASP A 236 -16.07 -21.79 -11.09
C ASP A 236 -15.33 -20.84 -12.04
N ARG A 237 -16.00 -20.42 -13.11
CA ARG A 237 -15.43 -19.48 -14.09
C ARG A 237 -15.74 -18.05 -13.68
N VAL A 238 -14.73 -17.18 -13.70
CA VAL A 238 -14.88 -15.73 -13.46
C VAL A 238 -15.59 -15.08 -14.65
N VAL A 239 -16.71 -14.40 -14.41
CA VAL A 239 -17.52 -13.76 -15.46
C VAL A 239 -17.22 -12.28 -15.61
N ASN A 240 -17.12 -11.54 -14.51
CA ASN A 240 -16.86 -10.09 -14.59
C ASN A 240 -15.48 -9.81 -15.20
N PRO A 241 -15.31 -8.68 -15.92
CA PRO A 241 -14.01 -8.26 -16.42
C PRO A 241 -12.99 -8.20 -15.29
N SER A 242 -11.81 -8.78 -15.49
CA SER A 242 -10.76 -8.81 -14.49
C SER A 242 -9.39 -8.85 -15.15
N THR A 243 -8.38 -8.37 -14.44
CA THR A 243 -7.00 -8.34 -14.89
C THR A 243 -6.09 -9.04 -13.90
N PHE A 244 -5.16 -9.83 -14.44
CA PHE A 244 -4.18 -10.56 -13.66
C PHE A 244 -2.80 -10.30 -14.27
N ILE A 245 -1.83 -9.86 -13.47
CA ILE A 245 -0.45 -9.68 -13.91
C ILE A 245 0.37 -10.86 -13.39
N ASN A 246 1.05 -11.57 -14.28
CA ASN A 246 1.89 -12.72 -13.91
C ASN A 246 2.99 -12.97 -14.96
N SER A 247 3.83 -13.96 -14.73
CA SER A 247 4.88 -14.38 -15.66
C SER A 247 4.32 -15.01 -16.92
N GLN A 248 4.95 -14.71 -18.06
CA GLN A 248 4.73 -15.41 -19.32
C GLN A 248 4.87 -16.94 -19.20
N LEU A 249 5.65 -17.43 -18.24
CA LEU A 249 5.87 -18.87 -18.02
C LEU A 249 4.64 -19.59 -17.45
N LEU A 250 3.66 -18.86 -16.93
CA LEU A 250 2.43 -19.41 -16.36
C LEU A 250 1.20 -19.22 -17.26
N CYS A 251 1.39 -18.93 -18.56
CA CYS A 251 0.29 -18.75 -19.52
C CYS A 251 -0.65 -19.97 -19.54
N LYS A 252 -0.11 -21.19 -19.55
CA LYS A 252 -0.91 -22.43 -19.62
C LYS A 252 -1.71 -22.65 -18.35
N GLU A 253 -1.10 -22.44 -17.19
CA GLU A 253 -1.72 -22.53 -15.87
C GLU A 253 -2.82 -21.48 -15.71
N MET A 254 -2.56 -20.24 -16.13
CA MET A 254 -3.52 -19.14 -16.10
C MET A 254 -4.77 -19.44 -16.96
N LYS A 255 -4.56 -19.90 -18.20
CA LYS A 255 -5.64 -20.29 -19.10
C LYS A 255 -6.40 -21.51 -18.56
N ALA A 256 -5.72 -22.47 -17.95
CA ALA A 256 -6.34 -23.68 -17.40
C ALA A 256 -7.19 -23.41 -16.13
N ASP A 257 -6.71 -22.57 -15.20
CA ASP A 257 -7.41 -22.33 -13.91
C ASP A 257 -8.47 -21.23 -14.00
N LEU A 258 -8.21 -20.14 -14.73
CA LEU A 258 -9.10 -18.97 -14.81
C LEU A 258 -9.70 -18.74 -16.20
N GLY A 259 -9.12 -19.33 -17.26
CA GLY A 259 -9.52 -19.04 -18.64
C GLY A 259 -9.01 -17.68 -19.15
N PHE A 260 -8.07 -17.05 -18.44
CA PHE A 260 -7.53 -15.75 -18.84
C PHE A 260 -6.46 -15.94 -19.91
N THR A 261 -6.39 -15.01 -20.85
CA THR A 261 -5.42 -15.00 -21.96
C THR A 261 -4.52 -13.78 -21.86
N PRO A 262 -3.26 -13.87 -22.31
CA PRO A 262 -2.37 -12.73 -22.31
C PRO A 262 -2.89 -11.64 -23.27
N THR A 263 -2.52 -10.40 -22.98
CA THR A 263 -2.79 -9.22 -23.82
C THR A 263 -1.51 -8.70 -24.46
N GLY A 264 -1.61 -7.66 -25.28
CA GLY A 264 -0.46 -6.94 -25.84
C GLY A 264 0.24 -6.01 -24.84
N PHE A 265 -0.33 -5.81 -23.66
CA PHE A 265 0.14 -4.86 -22.66
C PHE A 265 1.13 -5.50 -21.69
N LYS A 266 2.38 -5.02 -21.76
CA LYS A 266 3.48 -5.46 -20.89
C LYS A 266 3.72 -4.38 -19.82
N PRO A 267 3.46 -4.66 -18.54
CA PRO A 267 3.65 -3.66 -17.49
C PRO A 267 5.13 -3.33 -17.32
N THR A 268 5.42 -2.06 -17.08
CA THR A 268 6.77 -1.54 -16.84
C THR A 268 6.85 -0.85 -15.48
N PHE A 269 8.05 -0.88 -14.89
CA PHE A 269 8.31 -0.50 -13.51
C PHE A 269 9.29 0.67 -13.44
N ALA A 270 9.12 1.51 -12.43
CA ALA A 270 10.02 2.64 -12.17
C ALA A 270 11.42 2.16 -11.78
N SER A 271 11.49 1.06 -11.03
CA SER A 271 12.72 0.33 -10.72
C SER A 271 12.98 -0.77 -11.78
N LYS A 272 14.24 -1.16 -11.95
CA LYS A 272 14.59 -2.25 -12.89
C LYS A 272 14.16 -3.59 -12.30
N LEU A 273 13.05 -4.13 -12.78
CA LEU A 273 12.64 -5.51 -12.55
C LEU A 273 13.09 -6.40 -13.71
N SER A 274 13.68 -7.56 -13.42
CA SER A 274 14.17 -8.49 -14.45
C SER A 274 13.09 -9.45 -14.98
N ASN A 275 11.96 -9.56 -14.30
CA ASN A 275 10.92 -10.51 -14.65
C ASN A 275 10.14 -10.06 -15.88
N HIS A 276 9.92 -10.99 -16.81
CA HIS A 276 9.02 -10.79 -17.93
C HIS A 276 7.59 -11.07 -17.48
N LEU A 277 6.85 -10.00 -17.17
CA LEU A 277 5.45 -10.05 -16.80
C LEU A 277 4.55 -9.71 -17.99
N LEU A 278 3.39 -10.35 -18.02
CA LEU A 278 2.31 -10.09 -18.95
C LEU A 278 1.05 -9.72 -18.18
N THR A 279 0.17 -8.99 -18.86
CA THR A 279 -1.17 -8.69 -18.38
C THR A 279 -2.15 -9.66 -19.03
N TYR A 280 -2.95 -10.35 -18.21
CA TYR A 280 -3.94 -11.34 -18.62
C TYR A 280 -5.35 -10.84 -18.32
N THR A 281 -6.30 -11.13 -19.20
CA THR A 281 -7.71 -10.76 -19.04
C THR A 281 -8.64 -11.91 -19.46
N ASN A 282 -9.89 -11.90 -18.99
CA ASN A 282 -10.98 -12.76 -19.48
C ASN A 282 -11.87 -12.07 -20.55
N TYR A 283 -11.41 -10.96 -21.10
CA TYR A 283 -12.11 -10.16 -22.09
C TYR A 283 -11.11 -9.48 -23.04
N GLU A 284 -11.60 -9.04 -24.20
CA GLU A 284 -10.80 -8.25 -25.14
C GLU A 284 -10.72 -6.79 -24.66
N SER A 285 -9.52 -6.34 -24.30
CA SER A 285 -9.26 -4.95 -23.93
C SER A 285 -8.72 -4.16 -25.12
N ARG A 286 -9.37 -3.03 -25.45
CA ARG A 286 -8.84 -2.09 -26.45
C ARG A 286 -7.56 -1.40 -25.99
N ARG A 287 -7.44 -1.14 -24.69
CA ARG A 287 -6.29 -0.46 -24.09
C ARG A 287 -5.08 -1.40 -24.07
N PHE A 288 -5.31 -2.66 -23.71
CA PHE A 288 -4.22 -3.62 -23.63
C PHE A 288 -3.87 -4.26 -24.97
N GLY A 289 -4.81 -4.27 -25.91
CA GLY A 289 -4.60 -4.79 -27.26
C GLY A 289 -4.37 -6.32 -27.30
N PRO A 290 -4.32 -6.90 -28.51
CA PRO A 290 -4.07 -8.32 -28.68
C PRO A 290 -2.63 -8.69 -28.32
N SER A 291 -2.42 -9.87 -27.73
CA SER A 291 -1.08 -10.39 -27.51
C SER A 291 -0.41 -10.77 -28.82
N GLN A 292 0.92 -10.65 -28.84
CA GLN A 292 1.78 -11.22 -29.89
C GLN A 292 2.45 -12.51 -29.43
N GLU A 293 2.25 -12.90 -28.16
CA GLU A 293 2.73 -14.18 -27.67
C GLU A 293 1.98 -15.29 -28.41
N PRO A 294 2.66 -16.37 -28.82
CA PRO A 294 2.00 -17.47 -29.48
C PRO A 294 0.92 -18.02 -28.54
N ASP A 295 -0.29 -18.21 -29.08
CA ASP A 295 -1.23 -19.13 -28.46
C ASP A 295 -0.55 -20.49 -28.50
N ASP A 296 -0.06 -20.98 -27.36
CA ASP A 296 0.42 -22.35 -27.21
C ASP A 296 -0.76 -23.36 -27.31
N GLU A 297 -1.69 -23.14 -28.24
CA GLU A 297 -2.63 -24.12 -28.75
C GLU A 297 -1.95 -24.91 -29.87
N ASP A 298 -0.91 -25.67 -29.51
CA ASP A 298 -0.42 -26.86 -30.23
C ASP A 298 0.30 -27.81 -29.27
#